data_AF-A0AAX2E733-F1
#
_entry.id   AF-A0AAX2E733-F1
#
_cell.length_a   1.000
_cell.length_b   1.000
_cell.length_c   1.000
_cell.angle_alpha   90.00
_cell.angle_beta   90.00
_cell.angle_gamma   90.00
#
_symmetry.space_group_name_H-M   'P 1'
#
loop_
_entity.id
_entity.type
_entity.pdbx_description
1 polymer ?
#
loop_
_entity_poly.entity_id
_entity_poly.type
_entity_poly.pdbx_seq_one_letter_code
_entity_poly.pdbx_strand_id
1 'polypeptide(L)'
;MGFLKGLLFKAFIFVWQLLRFFVAIFLLVGLCYYIFIVMFSPKVLESVEPVSTQSICGRLSGRVIVVPRNYVVFWAEYEGESSWDKNTFHSEKTCDANMTSLPMVVSWPDFQPANQSKYFSEGLRFDGLEIVVSPIKYKGFDLRSRLAALLGTAKGEEVEGATYIEELGLYFVKRKDRSFPEILNGYYWSEERGEVQAVFECLGDQAGEGFYNCRGEFVFSQLDALMKVGFTPEKLKAWKRIVSLTEEFVLSKVEK
;
A
#
# COMPACT_ATOMS: atom_id res chain seq x y z
N MET A 1 27.90 51.95 -65.35
CA MET A 1 27.41 50.62 -64.88
C MET A 1 27.90 50.20 -63.48
N GLY A 2 28.47 51.11 -62.66
CA GLY A 2 28.97 50.77 -61.30
C GLY A 2 28.10 51.29 -60.14
N PHE A 3 27.41 52.42 -60.34
CA PHE A 3 26.64 53.10 -59.29
C PHE A 3 25.33 52.37 -58.91
N LEU A 4 24.66 51.76 -59.91
CA LEU A 4 23.41 51.01 -59.70
C LEU A 4 23.62 49.70 -58.91
N LYS A 5 24.77 49.03 -59.11
CA LYS A 5 25.13 47.80 -58.38
C LYS A 5 25.45 48.05 -56.91
N GLY A 6 26.09 49.19 -56.58
CA GLY A 6 26.38 49.58 -55.19
C GLY A 6 25.12 49.96 -54.40
N LEU A 7 24.14 50.58 -55.05
CA LEU A 7 22.86 50.94 -54.42
C LEU A 7 22.01 49.69 -54.12
N LEU A 8 21.95 48.75 -55.07
CA LEU A 8 21.25 47.47 -54.90
C LEU A 8 21.90 46.59 -53.81
N PHE A 9 23.23 46.60 -53.71
CA PHE A 9 23.94 45.86 -52.67
C PHE A 9 23.69 46.43 -51.27
N LYS A 10 23.67 47.76 -51.12
CA LYS A 10 23.31 48.43 -49.86
C LYS A 10 21.84 48.19 -49.47
N ALA A 11 20.92 48.24 -50.44
CA ALA A 11 19.53 47.92 -50.21
C ALA A 11 19.34 46.46 -49.79
N PHE A 12 20.07 45.53 -50.40
CA PHE A 12 20.05 44.11 -50.02
C PHE A 12 20.56 43.89 -48.59
N ILE A 13 21.67 44.53 -48.20
CA ILE A 13 22.18 44.47 -46.82
C ILE A 13 21.16 45.03 -45.83
N PHE A 14 20.52 46.16 -46.17
CA PHE A 14 19.51 46.78 -45.31
C PHE A 14 18.28 45.90 -45.12
N VAL A 15 17.75 45.33 -46.21
CA VAL A 15 16.64 44.36 -46.17
C VAL A 15 17.02 43.11 -45.38
N TRP A 16 18.24 42.60 -45.54
CA TRP A 16 18.72 41.43 -44.81
C TRP A 16 18.89 41.68 -43.31
N GLN A 17 19.34 42.88 -42.92
CA GLN A 17 19.41 43.27 -41.51
C GLN A 17 18.03 43.48 -40.89
N LEU A 18 17.08 44.07 -41.63
CA LEU A 18 15.69 44.15 -41.21
C LEU A 18 15.07 42.77 -41.01
N LEU A 19 15.28 41.84 -41.94
CA LEU A 19 14.79 40.46 -41.82
C LEU A 19 15.32 39.77 -40.56
N ARG A 20 16.62 39.91 -40.27
CA ARG A 20 17.23 39.36 -39.04
C ARG A 20 16.65 39.97 -37.77
N PHE A 21 16.38 41.27 -37.80
CA PHE A 21 15.76 41.96 -36.67
C PHE A 21 14.34 41.45 -36.41
N PHE A 22 13.53 41.28 -37.46
CA PHE A 22 12.18 40.70 -37.32
C PHE A 22 12.21 39.24 -36.84
N VAL A 23 13.12 38.41 -37.37
CA VAL A 23 13.28 37.02 -36.90
C VAL A 23 13.69 36.98 -35.43
N ALA A 24 14.62 37.85 -35.01
CA ALA A 24 15.03 37.94 -33.62
C ALA A 24 13.86 38.32 -32.71
N ILE A 25 13.02 39.29 -33.11
CA ILE A 25 11.82 39.67 -32.37
C ILE A 25 10.84 38.50 -32.28
N PHE A 26 10.56 37.79 -33.38
CA PHE A 26 9.65 36.65 -33.37
C PHE A 26 10.13 35.53 -32.44
N LEU A 27 11.44 35.23 -32.44
CA LEU A 27 12.02 34.25 -31.52
C LEU A 27 11.92 34.71 -30.06
N LEU A 28 12.12 36.00 -29.79
CA LEU A 28 12.05 36.56 -28.44
C LEU A 28 10.62 36.56 -27.90
N VAL A 29 9.64 36.88 -28.74
CA VAL A 29 8.21 36.78 -28.41
C VAL A 29 7.80 35.32 -28.19
N GLY A 30 8.25 34.40 -29.05
CA GLY A 30 8.00 32.96 -28.88
C GLY A 30 8.61 32.41 -27.58
N LEU A 31 9.82 32.83 -27.23
CA LEU A 31 10.48 32.46 -25.97
C LEU A 31 9.72 33.02 -24.76
N CYS A 32 9.31 34.29 -24.81
CA CYS A 32 8.51 34.90 -23.73
C CYS A 32 7.15 34.20 -23.57
N TYR A 33 6.50 33.84 -24.68
CA TYR A 33 5.25 33.09 -24.66
C TYR A 33 5.44 31.67 -24.10
N TYR A 34 6.53 30.99 -24.45
CA TYR A 34 6.88 29.70 -23.87
C TYR A 34 7.13 29.80 -22.38
N ILE A 35 7.90 30.79 -21.92
CA ILE A 35 8.13 31.03 -20.48
C ILE A 35 6.80 31.36 -19.78
N PHE A 36 5.93 32.16 -20.40
CA PHE A 36 4.61 32.44 -19.87
C PHE A 36 3.79 31.16 -19.75
N ILE A 37 3.77 30.28 -20.76
CA ILE A 37 3.11 28.96 -20.67
C ILE A 37 3.74 28.07 -19.60
N VAL A 38 5.04 28.12 -19.35
CA VAL A 38 5.67 27.28 -18.30
C VAL A 38 5.42 27.84 -16.89
N MET A 39 5.42 29.16 -16.74
CA MET A 39 5.19 29.85 -15.46
C MET A 39 3.71 29.92 -15.07
N PHE A 40 2.83 30.12 -16.05
CA PHE A 40 1.36 30.19 -15.90
C PHE A 40 0.64 28.93 -16.38
N SER A 41 1.36 27.93 -16.89
CA SER A 41 0.83 26.57 -16.84
C SER A 41 0.42 26.39 -15.40
N PRO A 42 -0.85 26.05 -15.12
CA PRO A 42 -1.12 25.46 -13.84
C PRO A 42 -0.12 24.32 -13.77
N LYS A 43 0.88 24.42 -12.87
CA LYS A 43 1.48 23.20 -12.31
C LYS A 43 0.26 22.35 -12.08
N VAL A 44 0.16 21.20 -12.76
CA VAL A 44 -0.89 20.24 -12.53
C VAL A 44 -0.83 20.06 -11.02
N LEU A 45 -1.72 20.79 -10.34
CA LEU A 45 -1.95 20.67 -8.93
C LEU A 45 -2.36 19.22 -8.93
N GLU A 46 -1.50 18.35 -8.40
CA GLU A 46 -1.87 16.97 -8.10
C GLU A 46 -3.31 17.07 -7.65
N SER A 47 -4.21 16.59 -8.49
CA SER A 47 -5.61 16.65 -8.17
C SER A 47 -5.68 15.76 -6.96
N VAL A 48 -5.65 16.37 -5.77
CA VAL A 48 -6.18 15.79 -4.57
C VAL A 48 -7.63 15.58 -4.97
N GLU A 49 -7.91 14.42 -5.56
CA GLU A 49 -9.27 13.93 -5.63
C GLU A 49 -9.81 14.15 -4.22
N PRO A 50 -10.92 14.91 -4.07
CA PRO A 50 -11.48 15.10 -2.75
C PRO A 50 -11.71 13.69 -2.22
N VAL A 51 -10.94 13.30 -1.19
CA VAL A 51 -11.10 12.00 -0.52
C VAL A 51 -12.58 11.91 -0.24
N SER A 52 -13.26 11.03 -0.98
CA SER A 52 -14.71 10.92 -0.90
C SER A 52 -15.07 10.86 0.58
N THR A 53 -15.85 11.84 1.06
CA THR A 53 -16.28 11.87 2.47
C THR A 53 -17.20 10.71 2.79
N GLN A 54 -17.63 9.95 1.77
CA GLN A 54 -18.44 8.77 1.89
C GLN A 54 -17.64 7.64 2.54
N SER A 55 -18.10 7.22 3.71
CA SER A 55 -17.53 6.06 4.40
C SER A 55 -17.76 4.80 3.56
N ILE A 56 -16.82 3.86 3.66
CA ILE A 56 -16.96 2.52 3.10
C ILE A 56 -17.68 1.67 4.14
N CYS A 57 -18.69 0.92 3.72
CA CYS A 57 -19.43 0.04 4.59
C CYS A 57 -19.75 -1.30 3.92
N GLY A 58 -19.95 -2.33 4.74
CA GLY A 58 -20.35 -3.66 4.30
C GLY A 58 -20.39 -4.65 5.45
N ARG A 59 -20.86 -5.86 5.17
CA ARG A 59 -21.04 -6.92 6.15
C ARG A 59 -19.82 -7.84 6.16
N LEU A 60 -19.14 -7.92 7.28
CA LEU A 60 -18.00 -8.81 7.50
C LEU A 60 -18.38 -9.81 8.59
N SER A 61 -18.38 -11.10 8.26
CA SER A 61 -18.77 -12.20 9.15
C SER A 61 -20.11 -11.93 9.88
N GLY A 62 -21.10 -11.43 9.13
CA GLY A 62 -22.44 -11.15 9.64
C GLY A 62 -22.61 -9.82 10.37
N ARG A 63 -21.54 -9.05 10.62
CA ARG A 63 -21.61 -7.73 11.26
C ARG A 63 -21.36 -6.60 10.27
N VAL A 64 -22.10 -5.51 10.40
CA VAL A 64 -21.88 -4.32 9.57
C VAL A 64 -20.67 -3.57 10.09
N ILE A 65 -19.73 -3.27 9.20
CA ILE A 65 -18.54 -2.47 9.47
C ILE A 65 -18.64 -1.19 8.66
N VAL A 66 -18.35 -0.05 9.31
CA VAL A 66 -18.33 1.28 8.69
C VAL A 66 -16.99 1.94 8.96
N VAL A 67 -16.25 2.26 7.89
CA VAL A 67 -14.92 2.85 7.96
C VAL A 67 -14.86 4.13 7.13
N PRO A 68 -14.36 5.25 7.68
CA PRO A 68 -14.13 6.45 6.89
C PRO A 68 -13.14 6.20 5.75
N ARG A 69 -13.39 6.77 4.56
CA ARG A 69 -12.60 6.51 3.35
C ARG A 69 -11.11 6.79 3.49
N ASN A 70 -10.73 7.75 4.34
CA ASN A 70 -9.33 8.11 4.54
C ASN A 70 -8.47 7.00 5.16
N TYR A 71 -9.07 6.00 5.82
CA TYR A 71 -8.37 4.81 6.30
C TYR A 71 -8.11 3.78 5.20
N VAL A 72 -8.83 3.86 4.07
CA VAL A 72 -8.89 2.80 3.07
C VAL A 72 -8.18 3.25 1.80
N VAL A 73 -6.98 2.72 1.62
CA VAL A 73 -6.06 3.11 0.53
C VAL A 73 -6.30 2.31 -0.74
N PHE A 74 -6.64 1.03 -0.60
CA PHE A 74 -7.14 0.17 -1.68
C PHE A 74 -8.66 0.07 -1.62
N TRP A 75 -9.30 -0.57 -2.59
CA TRP A 75 -10.75 -0.83 -2.51
C TRP A 75 -11.05 -1.98 -1.56
N ALA A 76 -12.19 -1.91 -0.88
CA ALA A 76 -12.77 -3.09 -0.23
C ALA A 76 -13.29 -4.06 -1.30
N GLU A 77 -13.16 -5.35 -1.06
CA GLU A 77 -13.67 -6.40 -1.95
C GLU A 77 -14.95 -7.00 -1.39
N TYR A 78 -15.89 -7.34 -2.28
CA TYR A 78 -17.22 -7.86 -1.94
C TYR A 78 -17.48 -9.19 -2.66
N GLU A 79 -18.37 -10.00 -2.10
CA GLU A 79 -18.78 -11.28 -2.70
C GLU A 79 -19.51 -11.06 -4.03
N GLY A 80 -19.25 -11.95 -5.00
CA GLY A 80 -19.92 -11.91 -6.31
C GLY A 80 -19.35 -10.90 -7.30
N GLU A 81 -18.26 -10.22 -6.94
CA GLU A 81 -17.71 -9.12 -7.71
C GLU A 81 -16.20 -9.21 -7.91
N SER A 82 -15.75 -8.84 -9.10
CA SER A 82 -14.34 -8.67 -9.40
C SER A 82 -14.02 -7.18 -9.42
N SER A 83 -13.07 -6.77 -8.58
CA SER A 83 -12.47 -5.43 -8.65
C SER A 83 -11.65 -5.20 -9.92
N TRP A 84 -11.62 -6.15 -10.85
CA TRP A 84 -11.00 -5.99 -12.18
C TRP A 84 -12.03 -5.81 -13.30
N ASP A 85 -13.33 -5.86 -12.99
CA ASP A 85 -14.41 -5.58 -13.93
C ASP A 85 -14.80 -4.09 -13.88
N LYS A 86 -14.72 -3.42 -15.04
CA LYS A 86 -14.98 -1.99 -15.20
C LYS A 86 -16.39 -1.59 -14.78
N ASN A 87 -17.36 -2.50 -14.88
CA ASN A 87 -18.75 -2.22 -14.53
C ASN A 87 -19.00 -2.25 -13.02
N THR A 88 -18.11 -2.89 -12.26
CA THR A 88 -18.25 -3.08 -10.82
C THR A 88 -17.84 -1.84 -10.02
N PHE A 89 -16.85 -1.08 -10.50
CA PHE A 89 -16.29 0.08 -9.81
C PHE A 89 -17.30 1.20 -9.50
N HIS A 90 -18.40 1.29 -10.26
CA HIS A 90 -19.36 2.39 -10.17
C HIS A 90 -20.67 2.04 -9.44
N SER A 91 -20.82 0.82 -8.93
CA SER A 91 -22.05 0.45 -8.23
C SER A 91 -22.03 0.97 -6.79
N GLU A 92 -23.06 1.74 -6.42
CA GLU A 92 -23.27 2.18 -5.05
C GLU A 92 -23.45 0.97 -4.15
N LYS A 93 -22.50 0.76 -3.23
CA LYS A 93 -22.53 -0.37 -2.31
C LYS A 93 -23.44 -0.06 -1.14
N THR A 94 -24.40 -0.95 -0.91
CA THR A 94 -25.17 -0.94 0.33
C THR A 94 -24.34 -1.58 1.44
N CYS A 95 -24.54 -1.13 2.69
CA CYS A 95 -23.84 -1.68 3.85
C CYS A 95 -24.24 -3.15 4.16
N ASP A 96 -25.24 -3.68 3.46
CA ASP A 96 -25.68 -5.06 3.53
C ASP A 96 -24.85 -6.03 2.67
N ALA A 97 -24.00 -5.51 1.76
CA ALA A 97 -23.17 -6.35 0.90
C ALA A 97 -22.08 -7.07 1.70
N ASN A 98 -21.91 -8.38 1.48
CA ASN A 98 -20.87 -9.16 2.15
C ASN A 98 -19.48 -8.79 1.61
N MET A 99 -18.57 -8.45 2.52
CA MET A 99 -17.17 -8.17 2.21
C MET A 99 -16.33 -9.44 2.19
N THR A 100 -15.44 -9.57 1.22
CA THR A 100 -14.39 -10.60 1.20
C THR A 100 -13.10 -10.13 1.85
N SER A 101 -12.80 -8.83 1.73
CA SER A 101 -11.63 -8.23 2.37
C SER A 101 -11.81 -6.72 2.56
N LEU A 102 -11.27 -6.19 3.65
CA LEU A 102 -11.25 -4.77 3.96
C LEU A 102 -9.82 -4.34 4.33
N PRO A 103 -9.06 -3.78 3.37
CA PRO A 103 -7.72 -3.23 3.62
C PRO A 103 -7.82 -1.81 4.18
N MET A 104 -7.04 -1.54 5.23
CA MET A 104 -6.93 -0.26 5.92
C MET A 104 -5.47 0.07 6.19
N VAL A 105 -5.15 1.35 6.28
CA VAL A 105 -3.81 1.83 6.61
C VAL A 105 -3.92 2.87 7.72
N VAL A 106 -3.14 2.68 8.77
CA VAL A 106 -3.17 3.52 9.97
C VAL A 106 -1.77 3.97 10.36
N SER A 107 -1.69 5.10 11.06
CA SER A 107 -0.48 5.49 11.77
C SER A 107 -0.21 4.55 12.95
N TRP A 108 1.07 4.36 13.25
CA TRP A 108 1.52 3.67 14.45
C TRP A 108 2.20 4.68 15.39
N PRO A 109 1.89 4.73 16.70
CA PRO A 109 0.99 3.84 17.45
C PRO A 109 -0.45 4.35 17.62
N ASP A 110 -0.81 5.48 17.01
CA ASP A 110 -2.06 6.22 17.33
C ASP A 110 -3.31 5.76 16.56
N PHE A 111 -3.16 4.87 15.57
CA PHE A 111 -4.25 4.37 14.72
C PHE A 111 -5.05 5.47 14.00
N GLN A 112 -4.41 6.60 13.68
CA GLN A 112 -5.01 7.66 12.87
C GLN A 112 -4.96 7.30 11.38
N PRO A 113 -5.79 7.90 10.52
CA PRO A 113 -5.70 7.68 9.09
C PRO A 113 -4.30 8.00 8.58
N ALA A 114 -3.70 7.07 7.83
CA ALA A 114 -2.38 7.29 7.25
C ALA A 114 -2.42 8.32 6.12
N ASN A 115 -1.29 9.01 5.91
CA ASN A 115 -1.09 9.80 4.70
C ASN A 115 -0.94 8.84 3.50
N GLN A 116 -1.91 8.84 2.60
CA GLN A 116 -1.97 7.89 1.48
C GLN A 116 -0.79 8.07 0.51
N SER A 117 -0.41 9.30 0.19
CA SER A 117 0.76 9.59 -0.65
C SER A 117 2.04 9.03 -0.03
N LYS A 118 2.19 9.17 1.30
CA LYS A 118 3.31 8.60 2.04
C LYS A 118 3.31 7.06 1.95
N TYR A 119 2.16 6.42 2.19
CA TYR A 119 2.01 4.96 2.07
C TYR A 119 2.44 4.46 0.68
N PHE A 120 1.94 5.07 -0.39
CA PHE A 120 2.31 4.66 -1.76
C PHE A 120 3.78 4.92 -2.09
N SER A 121 4.37 5.99 -1.55
CA SER A 121 5.79 6.31 -1.78
C SER A 121 6.75 5.37 -1.03
N GLU A 122 6.37 4.92 0.17
CA GLU A 122 7.22 4.08 1.04
C GLU A 122 6.96 2.57 0.83
N GLY A 123 5.77 2.20 0.35
CA GLY A 123 5.39 0.82 0.08
C GLY A 123 5.61 -0.10 1.29
N LEU A 124 6.36 -1.19 1.09
CA LEU A 124 6.64 -2.18 2.14
C LEU A 124 7.49 -1.65 3.30
N ARG A 125 8.06 -0.44 3.17
CA ARG A 125 8.80 0.26 4.24
C ARG A 125 7.96 1.31 4.96
N PHE A 126 6.66 1.38 4.69
CA PHE A 126 5.76 2.33 5.33
C PHE A 126 5.79 2.17 6.87
N ASP A 127 5.97 3.30 7.57
CA ASP A 127 6.18 3.30 9.02
C ASP A 127 4.89 3.05 9.85
N GLY A 128 3.71 3.06 9.24
CA GLY A 128 2.45 2.71 9.92
C GLY A 128 2.14 1.21 9.91
N LEU A 129 0.84 0.89 9.97
CA LEU A 129 0.34 -0.48 9.84
C LEU A 129 -0.60 -0.60 8.63
N GLU A 130 -0.44 -1.68 7.88
CA GLU A 130 -1.42 -2.13 6.88
C GLU A 130 -2.28 -3.24 7.49
N ILE A 131 -3.57 -3.00 7.68
CA ILE A 131 -4.49 -3.92 8.34
C ILE A 131 -5.46 -4.45 7.29
N VAL A 132 -5.54 -5.77 7.12
CA VAL A 132 -6.54 -6.42 6.28
C VAL A 132 -7.43 -7.28 7.14
N VAL A 133 -8.72 -6.99 7.12
CA VAL A 133 -9.76 -7.80 7.78
C VAL A 133 -10.45 -8.64 6.73
N SER A 134 -10.62 -9.94 6.97
CA SER A 134 -11.33 -10.83 6.04
C SER A 134 -12.12 -11.89 6.80
N PRO A 135 -13.31 -12.31 6.32
CA PRO A 135 -14.02 -13.45 6.90
C PRO A 135 -13.21 -14.73 6.77
N ILE A 136 -13.36 -15.63 7.75
CA ILE A 136 -12.79 -16.97 7.67
C ILE A 136 -13.61 -17.82 6.68
N LYS A 137 -13.08 -18.05 5.48
CA LYS A 137 -13.84 -18.61 4.35
C LYS A 137 -14.21 -20.09 4.48
N TYR A 138 -13.44 -20.89 5.21
CA TYR A 138 -13.67 -22.34 5.29
C TYR A 138 -13.66 -22.84 6.72
N LYS A 139 -14.61 -23.76 7.01
CA LYS A 139 -14.68 -24.46 8.27
C LYS A 139 -13.41 -25.28 8.46
N GLY A 140 -12.68 -25.03 9.55
CA GLY A 140 -11.40 -25.68 9.83
C GLY A 140 -10.16 -24.88 9.46
N PHE A 141 -10.29 -23.59 9.10
CA PHE A 141 -9.14 -22.69 9.14
C PHE A 141 -8.55 -22.69 10.55
N ASP A 142 -7.24 -22.84 10.64
CA ASP A 142 -6.49 -22.69 11.87
C ASP A 142 -5.09 -22.17 11.57
N LEU A 143 -4.50 -21.47 12.53
CA LEU A 143 -3.21 -20.83 12.34
C LEU A 143 -2.05 -21.81 12.25
N ARG A 144 -2.21 -23.05 12.74
CA ARG A 144 -1.19 -24.11 12.56
C ARG A 144 -1.16 -24.60 11.11
N SER A 145 -2.31 -24.74 10.46
CA SER A 145 -2.39 -24.99 9.02
C SER A 145 -1.79 -23.83 8.23
N ARG A 146 -2.04 -22.58 8.66
CA ARG A 146 -1.44 -21.40 8.04
C ARG A 146 0.08 -21.39 8.19
N LEU A 147 0.61 -21.69 9.37
CA LEU A 147 2.04 -21.81 9.65
C LEU A 147 2.69 -22.88 8.74
N ALA A 148 2.11 -24.08 8.69
CA ALA A 148 2.59 -25.15 7.82
C ALA A 148 2.60 -24.71 6.33
N ALA A 149 1.55 -24.02 5.90
CA ALA A 149 1.44 -23.47 4.56
C ALA A 149 2.44 -22.33 4.27
N LEU A 150 2.96 -21.61 5.26
CA LEU A 150 4.06 -20.66 5.09
C LEU A 150 5.40 -21.42 4.99
N LEU A 151 5.64 -22.37 5.90
CA LEU A 151 6.89 -23.11 5.99
C LEU A 151 7.11 -24.14 4.87
N GLY A 152 6.04 -24.60 4.21
CA GLY A 152 6.11 -25.65 3.18
C GLY A 152 6.17 -27.05 3.76
N THR A 153 5.63 -27.23 4.95
CA THR A 153 5.62 -28.49 5.70
C THR A 153 4.19 -29.04 5.80
N ALA A 154 4.05 -30.31 6.19
CA ALA A 154 2.73 -30.85 6.49
C ALA A 154 2.23 -30.37 7.86
N LYS A 155 0.91 -30.34 8.04
CA LYS A 155 0.30 -29.93 9.31
C LYS A 155 0.67 -30.92 10.42
N GLY A 156 1.19 -30.41 11.54
CA GLY A 156 1.53 -31.20 12.71
C GLY A 156 2.96 -31.75 12.72
N GLU A 157 3.75 -31.49 11.67
CA GLU A 157 5.18 -31.76 11.69
C GLU A 157 5.89 -30.82 12.67
N GLU A 158 6.86 -31.35 13.40
CA GLU A 158 7.76 -30.54 14.21
C GLU A 158 8.60 -29.63 13.30
N VAL A 159 8.69 -28.35 13.66
CA VAL A 159 9.43 -27.38 12.84
C VAL A 159 10.92 -27.51 13.14
N GLU A 160 11.63 -28.27 12.30
CA GLU A 160 13.06 -28.51 12.47
C GLU A 160 13.87 -27.20 12.53
N GLY A 161 14.76 -27.09 13.53
CA GLY A 161 15.61 -25.91 13.71
C GLY A 161 14.88 -24.67 14.23
N ALA A 162 13.63 -24.81 14.71
CA ALA A 162 12.94 -23.76 15.43
C ALA A 162 13.65 -23.44 16.76
N THR A 163 13.73 -22.16 17.08
CA THR A 163 14.26 -21.66 18.35
C THR A 163 13.22 -20.79 19.04
N TYR A 164 13.19 -20.78 20.37
CA TYR A 164 12.28 -19.92 21.12
C TYR A 164 12.99 -18.64 21.57
N ILE A 165 12.41 -17.49 21.22
CA ILE A 165 12.93 -16.16 21.56
C ILE A 165 12.13 -15.64 22.76
N GLU A 166 12.68 -15.76 23.96
CA GLU A 166 11.98 -15.42 25.22
C GLU A 166 11.51 -13.96 25.26
N GLU A 167 12.33 -13.02 24.79
CA GLU A 167 12.01 -11.58 24.78
C GLU A 167 10.76 -11.26 23.94
N LEU A 168 10.52 -12.03 22.88
CA LEU A 168 9.35 -11.88 22.02
C LEU A 168 8.20 -12.77 22.46
N GLY A 169 8.48 -13.86 23.17
CA GLY A 169 7.53 -14.94 23.43
C GLY A 169 7.09 -15.63 22.14
N LEU A 170 8.02 -15.82 21.20
CA LEU A 170 7.76 -16.40 19.88
C LEU A 170 8.77 -17.50 19.58
N TYR A 171 8.31 -18.57 18.94
CA TYR A 171 9.18 -19.46 18.19
C TYR A 171 9.63 -18.76 16.90
N PHE A 172 10.81 -19.13 16.41
CA PHE A 172 11.45 -18.52 15.25
C PHE A 172 12.20 -19.55 14.42
N VAL A 173 12.06 -19.44 13.11
CA VAL A 173 12.86 -20.20 12.15
C VAL A 173 13.09 -19.41 10.87
N LYS A 174 14.25 -19.61 10.22
CA LYS A 174 14.51 -19.09 8.88
C LYS A 174 14.25 -20.15 7.81
N ARG A 175 13.62 -19.77 6.70
CA ARG A 175 13.44 -20.62 5.51
C ARG A 175 13.66 -19.82 4.24
N LYS A 176 14.15 -20.51 3.21
CA LYS A 176 14.29 -19.93 1.87
C LYS A 176 12.91 -19.59 1.32
N ASP A 177 12.81 -18.47 0.63
CA ASP A 177 11.61 -18.14 -0.12
C ASP A 177 11.37 -19.21 -1.20
N ARG A 178 10.09 -19.51 -1.47
CA ARG A 178 9.72 -20.57 -2.42
C ARG A 178 9.96 -20.17 -3.86
N SER A 179 9.80 -18.89 -4.17
CA SER A 179 9.96 -18.33 -5.51
C SER A 179 11.38 -17.83 -5.73
N PHE A 180 12.03 -17.34 -4.67
CA PHE A 180 13.36 -16.75 -4.70
C PHE A 180 14.30 -17.43 -3.69
N PRO A 181 14.85 -18.62 -3.98
CA PRO A 181 15.61 -19.43 -3.01
C PRO A 181 16.86 -18.77 -2.41
N GLU A 182 17.33 -17.69 -3.00
CA GLU A 182 18.39 -16.80 -2.51
C GLU A 182 17.94 -15.92 -1.33
N ILE A 183 16.63 -15.67 -1.22
CA ILE A 183 16.03 -14.87 -0.15
C ILE A 183 15.72 -15.77 1.04
N LEU A 184 16.11 -15.30 2.23
CA LEU A 184 15.90 -16.02 3.49
C LEU A 184 14.86 -15.27 4.35
N ASN A 185 13.63 -15.78 4.37
CA ASN A 185 12.55 -15.22 5.18
C ASN A 185 12.61 -15.75 6.62
N GLY A 186 12.15 -14.92 7.55
CA GLY A 186 11.99 -15.26 8.95
C GLY A 186 10.54 -15.55 9.28
N TYR A 187 10.27 -16.68 9.93
CA TYR A 187 8.94 -17.07 10.34
C TYR A 187 8.89 -17.15 11.85
N TYR A 188 7.91 -16.48 12.45
CA TYR A 188 7.70 -16.47 13.89
C TYR A 188 6.29 -16.93 14.22
N TRP A 189 6.09 -17.54 15.38
CA TRP A 189 4.73 -17.85 15.85
C TRP A 189 4.66 -17.92 17.37
N SER A 190 3.49 -17.58 17.90
CA SER A 190 3.16 -17.77 19.31
C SER A 190 2.35 -19.04 19.47
N GLU A 191 2.62 -19.78 20.53
CA GLU A 191 1.80 -20.91 20.94
C GLU A 191 1.39 -20.77 22.41
N GLU A 192 0.12 -21.04 22.69
CA GLU A 192 -0.41 -21.13 24.04
C GLU A 192 -1.15 -22.46 24.18
N ARG A 193 -0.76 -23.27 25.18
CA ARG A 193 -1.35 -24.60 25.43
C ARG A 193 -1.39 -25.52 24.19
N GLY A 194 -0.37 -25.39 23.32
CA GLY A 194 -0.24 -26.20 22.10
C GLY A 194 -1.07 -25.70 20.91
N GLU A 195 -1.74 -24.55 21.03
CA GLU A 195 -2.47 -23.88 19.96
C GLU A 195 -1.72 -22.65 19.46
N VAL A 196 -1.56 -22.53 18.14
CA VAL A 196 -0.92 -21.38 17.50
C VAL A 196 -1.87 -20.18 17.56
N GLN A 197 -1.44 -19.09 18.20
CA GLN A 197 -2.28 -17.89 18.42
C GLN A 197 -2.02 -16.77 17.40
N ALA A 198 -0.78 -16.66 16.90
CA ALA A 198 -0.40 -15.73 15.85
C ALA A 198 0.81 -16.26 15.08
N VAL A 199 0.87 -15.96 13.78
CA VAL A 199 2.00 -16.28 12.91
C VAL A 199 2.53 -15.00 12.26
N PHE A 200 3.83 -14.93 12.01
CA PHE A 200 4.47 -13.79 11.38
C PHE A 200 5.45 -14.25 10.30
N GLU A 201 5.39 -13.60 9.15
CA GLU A 201 6.34 -13.76 8.05
C GLU A 201 7.09 -12.44 7.88
N CYS A 202 8.42 -12.47 8.03
CA CYS A 202 9.29 -11.34 7.79
C CYS A 202 10.15 -11.61 6.55
N LEU A 203 10.00 -10.75 5.54
CA LEU A 203 10.66 -10.88 4.26
C LEU A 203 12.12 -10.44 4.34
N GLY A 204 13.03 -11.32 3.91
CA GLY A 204 14.47 -11.08 3.92
C GLY A 204 14.92 -10.15 2.81
N ASP A 205 15.96 -9.35 3.07
CA ASP A 205 16.66 -8.61 2.01
C ASP A 205 17.50 -9.58 1.15
N GLN A 206 17.64 -9.30 -0.15
CA GLN A 206 18.53 -10.04 -1.06
C GLN A 206 19.99 -10.00 -0.59
N ALA A 207 20.39 -8.93 0.11
CA ALA A 207 21.72 -8.80 0.69
C ALA A 207 21.94 -9.70 1.93
N GLY A 208 20.88 -10.30 2.49
CA GLY A 208 20.95 -11.18 3.67
C GLY A 208 21.19 -10.45 5.00
N GLU A 209 21.18 -9.10 4.99
CA GLU A 209 21.53 -8.28 6.16
C GLU A 209 20.37 -8.09 7.16
N GLY A 210 19.16 -8.54 6.84
CA GLY A 210 18.01 -8.41 7.72
C GLY A 210 16.68 -8.66 7.03
N PHE A 211 15.61 -8.22 7.69
CA PHE A 211 14.27 -8.20 7.15
C PHE A 211 13.91 -6.76 6.78
N TYR A 212 13.02 -6.57 5.80
CA TYR A 212 12.56 -5.23 5.41
C TYR A 212 11.06 -5.00 5.61
N ASN A 213 10.27 -6.08 5.78
CA ASN A 213 8.84 -6.02 6.02
C ASN A 213 8.40 -7.27 6.78
N CYS A 214 7.43 -7.14 7.67
CA CYS A 214 6.80 -8.25 8.34
C CYS A 214 5.28 -8.19 8.16
N ARG A 215 4.65 -9.37 8.10
CA ARG A 215 3.20 -9.56 8.10
C ARG A 215 2.82 -10.53 9.21
N GLY A 216 2.01 -10.08 10.15
CA GLY A 216 1.37 -10.92 11.16
C GLY A 216 -0.02 -11.38 10.72
N GLU A 217 -0.39 -12.61 11.07
CA GLU A 217 -1.75 -13.13 10.92
C GLU A 217 -2.25 -13.75 12.23
N PHE A 218 -3.47 -13.39 12.63
CA PHE A 218 -4.13 -13.87 13.83
C PHE A 218 -5.66 -13.87 13.66
N VAL A 219 -6.35 -14.70 14.46
CA VAL A 219 -7.82 -14.80 14.42
C VAL A 219 -8.43 -13.83 15.39
N PHE A 220 -9.32 -12.96 14.92
CA PHE A 220 -10.14 -12.11 15.76
C PHE A 220 -11.48 -12.79 16.05
N SER A 221 -11.52 -13.52 17.16
CA SER A 221 -12.65 -14.40 17.53
C SER A 221 -13.99 -13.68 17.66
N GLN A 222 -14.01 -12.42 18.12
CA GLN A 222 -15.27 -11.66 18.29
C GLN A 222 -15.99 -11.39 16.97
N LEU A 223 -15.24 -11.35 15.86
CA LEU A 223 -15.76 -11.12 14.51
C LEU A 223 -15.66 -12.35 13.61
N ASP A 224 -15.21 -13.51 14.10
CA ASP A 224 -14.95 -14.69 13.24
C ASP A 224 -14.18 -14.31 11.97
N ALA A 225 -13.08 -13.56 12.16
CA ALA A 225 -12.34 -12.91 11.09
C ALA A 225 -10.84 -13.22 11.19
N LEU A 226 -10.19 -13.31 10.04
CA LEU A 226 -8.74 -13.33 9.93
C LEU A 226 -8.22 -11.90 9.80
N MET A 227 -7.32 -11.54 10.71
CA MET A 227 -6.59 -10.28 10.71
C MET A 227 -5.22 -10.50 10.10
N LYS A 228 -4.85 -9.68 9.12
CA LYS A 228 -3.48 -9.60 8.61
C LYS A 228 -2.95 -8.20 8.85
N VAL A 229 -1.76 -8.09 9.42
CA VAL A 229 -1.16 -6.79 9.76
C VAL A 229 0.26 -6.70 9.21
N GLY A 230 0.49 -5.83 8.23
CA GLY A 230 1.81 -5.48 7.70
C GLY A 230 2.47 -4.36 8.50
N PHE A 231 3.76 -4.49 8.80
CA PHE A 231 4.55 -3.54 9.57
C PHE A 231 6.06 -3.68 9.33
N THR A 232 6.84 -2.67 9.74
CA THR A 232 8.31 -2.73 9.64
C THR A 232 8.92 -3.64 10.72
N PRO A 233 10.02 -4.36 10.46
CA PRO A 233 10.54 -5.40 11.35
C PRO A 233 10.85 -4.95 12.78
N GLU A 234 11.23 -3.69 12.99
CA GLU A 234 11.54 -3.13 14.31
C GLU A 234 10.32 -3.13 15.24
N LYS A 235 9.11 -3.18 14.67
CA LYS A 235 7.84 -3.21 15.40
C LYS A 235 7.46 -4.62 15.89
N LEU A 236 8.17 -5.68 15.47
CA LEU A 236 7.91 -7.05 15.92
C LEU A 236 8.01 -7.18 17.44
N LYS A 237 8.91 -6.45 18.10
CA LYS A 237 9.00 -6.39 19.58
C LYS A 237 7.72 -5.92 20.27
N ALA A 238 6.84 -5.24 19.55
CA ALA A 238 5.56 -4.73 20.03
C ALA A 238 4.36 -5.54 19.49
N TRP A 239 4.57 -6.75 18.94
CA TRP A 239 3.52 -7.52 18.25
C TRP A 239 2.26 -7.74 19.10
N LYS A 240 2.39 -8.02 20.41
CA LYS A 240 1.24 -8.20 21.31
C LYS A 240 0.38 -6.94 21.38
N ARG A 241 1.03 -5.76 21.41
CA ARG A 241 0.36 -4.46 21.40
C ARG A 241 -0.26 -4.16 20.04
N ILE A 242 0.41 -4.53 18.94
CA ILE A 242 -0.16 -4.43 17.58
C ILE A 242 -1.45 -5.25 17.50
N VAL A 243 -1.43 -6.52 17.92
CA VAL A 243 -2.61 -7.40 17.94
C VAL A 243 -3.75 -6.74 18.73
N SER A 244 -3.53 -6.43 20.00
CA SER A 244 -4.55 -5.85 20.89
C SER A 244 -5.16 -4.56 20.34
N LEU A 245 -4.33 -3.59 19.92
CA LEU A 245 -4.83 -2.32 19.41
C LEU A 245 -5.52 -2.45 18.06
N THR A 246 -5.10 -3.42 17.23
CA THR A 246 -5.77 -3.68 15.95
C THR A 246 -7.16 -4.27 16.18
N GLU A 247 -7.31 -5.21 17.12
CA GLU A 247 -8.62 -5.75 17.50
C GLU A 247 -9.56 -4.66 18.02
N GLU A 248 -9.08 -3.81 18.94
CA GLU A 248 -9.83 -2.67 19.47
C GLU A 248 -10.23 -1.69 18.36
N PHE A 249 -9.29 -1.36 17.47
CA PHE A 249 -9.53 -0.46 16.35
C PHE A 249 -10.60 -1.01 15.41
N VAL A 250 -10.52 -2.27 15.00
CA VAL A 250 -11.51 -2.89 14.11
C VAL A 250 -12.86 -3.00 14.79
N LEU A 251 -12.90 -3.39 16.07
CA LEU A 251 -14.14 -3.45 16.84
C LEU A 251 -14.83 -2.09 16.93
N SER A 252 -14.06 -1.00 17.01
CA SER A 252 -14.60 0.38 17.00
C SER A 252 -15.31 0.76 15.70
N LYS A 253 -15.13 0.00 14.61
CA LYS A 253 -15.75 0.22 13.30
C LYS A 253 -17.00 -0.62 13.07
N VAL A 254 -17.32 -1.51 14.00
CA VAL A 254 -18.54 -2.32 13.93
C VAL A 254 -19.71 -1.43 14.31
N GLU A 255 -20.74 -1.42 13.46
CA GLU A 255 -21.99 -0.70 13.74
C GLU A 255 -22.69 -1.35 14.95
N LYS A 256 -23.24 -0.50 15.83
CA LYS A 256 -23.88 -0.92 17.09
C LYS A 256 -25.30 -1.41 16.88
#